data_AF-A0A011P2C9-F1
#
_entry.id   AF-A0A011P2C9-F1
#
_cell.length_a   1.000
_cell.length_b   1.000
_cell.length_c   1.000
_cell.angle_alpha   90.00
_cell.angle_beta   90.00
_cell.angle_gamma   90.00
#
_symmetry.space_group_name_H-M   'P 1'
#
loop_
_entity.id
_entity.type
_entity.pdbx_description
1 polymer ?
#
loop_
_entity_poly.entity_id
_entity_poly.type
_entity_poly.pdbx_seq_one_letter_code
_entity_poly.pdbx_strand_id
1 'polypeptide(L)'
;MIELELFVDGEFIYHLRADGLIVATSTGSTAYALSANGPILYPLISAIALVPLCPHALSNRPIVVSDRNEIEIRIVYATDSRAHFDGQLTIDLKNGDGIRIRRSEYTICLLHPPGYSYFAMLRQKLHWSERPKEH
;
A
#
# COMPACT_ATOMS: atom_id res chain seq x y z
N MET A 1 4.68 -18.16 3.09
CA MET A 1 4.12 -17.94 1.73
C MET A 1 2.62 -17.81 1.86
N ILE A 2 2.06 -16.79 1.24
CA ILE A 2 0.61 -16.52 1.24
C ILE A 2 0.10 -16.53 -0.20
N GLU A 3 -1.08 -17.10 -0.38
CA GLU A 3 -1.83 -17.18 -1.62
C GLU A 3 -3.15 -16.43 -1.45
N LEU A 4 -3.36 -15.44 -2.34
CA LEU A 4 -4.38 -14.41 -2.20
C LEU A 4 -5.14 -14.29 -3.51
N GLU A 5 -6.44 -14.04 -3.44
CA GLU A 5 -7.21 -13.47 -4.56
C GLU A 5 -7.53 -12.01 -4.26
N LEU A 6 -7.40 -11.17 -5.28
CA LEU A 6 -7.69 -9.74 -5.19
C LEU A 6 -8.86 -9.39 -6.12
N PHE A 7 -9.82 -8.66 -5.55
CA PHE A 7 -10.97 -8.11 -6.26
C PHE A 7 -11.08 -6.61 -6.02
N VAL A 8 -11.57 -5.89 -7.02
CA VAL A 8 -11.87 -4.45 -6.94
C VAL A 8 -13.29 -4.24 -7.45
N ASP A 9 -14.18 -3.71 -6.63
CA ASP A 9 -15.63 -3.58 -6.90
C ASP A 9 -16.27 -4.90 -7.37
N GLY A 10 -15.79 -6.03 -6.83
CA GLY A 10 -16.23 -7.38 -7.19
C GLY A 10 -15.62 -7.94 -8.49
N GLU A 11 -14.85 -7.16 -9.24
CA GLU A 11 -14.11 -7.65 -10.40
C GLU A 11 -12.83 -8.36 -9.96
N PHE A 12 -12.63 -9.59 -10.43
CA PHE A 12 -11.40 -10.34 -10.17
C PHE A 12 -10.23 -9.71 -10.93
N ILE A 13 -9.18 -9.34 -10.20
CA ILE A 13 -7.99 -8.72 -10.79
C ILE A 13 -6.91 -9.78 -11.04
N TYR A 14 -6.43 -10.42 -9.98
CA TYR A 14 -5.46 -11.51 -10.10
C TYR A 14 -5.41 -12.39 -8.86
N HIS A 15 -4.71 -13.50 -9.07
CA HIS A 15 -4.26 -14.41 -8.04
C HIS A 15 -2.78 -14.17 -7.72
N LEU A 16 -2.44 -13.97 -6.44
CA LEU A 16 -1.10 -13.58 -5.99
C LEU A 16 -0.50 -14.62 -5.04
N ARG A 17 0.69 -15.10 -5.40
CA ARG A 17 1.58 -15.88 -4.52
C ARG A 17 2.80 -15.03 -4.16
N ALA A 18 2.91 -14.70 -2.88
CA ALA A 18 3.83 -13.68 -2.39
C ALA A 18 4.08 -13.85 -0.88
N ASP A 19 4.95 -13.01 -0.33
CA ASP A 19 5.05 -12.85 1.13
C ASP A 19 3.88 -12.03 1.68
N GLY A 20 3.23 -11.21 0.84
CA GLY A 20 2.02 -10.48 1.19
C GLY A 20 1.62 -9.45 0.13
N LEU A 21 0.66 -8.60 0.51
CA LEU A 21 0.18 -7.46 -0.28
C LEU A 21 0.06 -6.24 0.64
N ILE A 22 0.68 -5.13 0.25
CA ILE A 22 0.48 -3.84 0.92
C ILE A 22 -0.67 -3.11 0.22
N VAL A 23 -1.59 -2.60 1.02
CA VAL A 23 -2.65 -1.69 0.59
C VAL A 23 -2.40 -0.35 1.26
N ALA A 24 -2.03 0.67 0.50
CA ALA A 24 -1.59 1.95 1.02
C ALA A 24 -2.43 3.12 0.51
N THR A 25 -2.79 4.04 1.41
CA THR A 25 -3.33 5.36 1.04
C THR A 25 -2.25 6.21 0.38
N SER A 26 -2.63 7.35 -0.23
CA SER A 26 -1.64 8.27 -0.79
C SER A 26 -0.63 8.78 0.24
N THR A 27 -1.05 9.00 1.49
CA THR A 27 -0.13 9.33 2.60
C THR A 27 0.77 8.15 2.98
N GLY A 28 0.24 6.92 2.97
CA GLY A 28 0.99 5.69 3.26
C GLY A 28 1.95 5.26 2.15
N SER A 29 1.84 5.85 0.94
CA SER A 29 2.68 5.49 -0.21
C SER A 29 4.17 5.69 0.03
N THR A 30 4.55 6.64 0.89
CA THR A 30 5.94 6.94 1.27
C THR A 30 6.43 6.13 2.47
N ALA A 31 5.61 5.24 3.02
CA ALA A 31 5.96 4.36 4.15
C ALA A 31 6.41 2.99 3.64
N TYR A 32 5.83 1.89 4.16
CA TYR A 32 6.27 0.54 3.80
C TYR A 32 6.07 0.23 2.31
N ALA A 33 5.03 0.81 1.68
CA ALA A 33 4.82 0.71 0.24
C ALA A 33 6.03 1.20 -0.58
N LEU A 34 6.70 2.26 -0.15
CA LEU A 34 7.90 2.78 -0.81
C LEU A 34 9.06 1.77 -0.74
N SER A 35 9.26 1.16 0.43
CA SER A 35 10.28 0.11 0.61
C SER A 35 10.02 -1.12 -0.27
N ALA A 36 8.76 -1.38 -0.59
CA ALA A 36 8.32 -2.45 -1.48
C ALA A 36 8.30 -2.07 -2.98
N ASN A 37 8.96 -0.96 -3.37
CA ASN A 37 8.96 -0.41 -4.73
C ASN A 37 7.58 0.04 -5.24
N GLY A 38 6.68 0.41 -4.34
CA GLY A 38 5.43 1.09 -4.66
C GLY A 38 5.67 2.53 -5.13
N PRO A 39 4.73 3.10 -5.91
CA PRO A 39 4.84 4.48 -6.37
C PRO A 39 4.63 5.47 -5.21
N ILE A 40 5.36 6.59 -5.25
CA ILE A 40 5.03 7.74 -4.39
C ILE A 40 3.78 8.41 -4.96
N LEU A 41 2.74 8.51 -4.14
CA LEU A 41 1.51 9.21 -4.46
C LEU A 41 1.50 10.58 -3.81
N TYR A 42 1.10 11.60 -4.56
CA TYR A 42 0.91 12.93 -3.99
C TYR A 42 -0.26 12.90 -2.98
N PRO A 43 -0.13 13.48 -1.76
CA PRO A 43 -1.11 13.27 -0.67
C PRO A 43 -2.55 13.70 -0.97
N LEU A 44 -2.77 14.62 -1.92
CA LEU A 44 -4.10 15.09 -2.30
C LEU A 44 -4.78 14.21 -3.36
N ILE A 45 -4.10 13.18 -3.88
CA ILE A 45 -4.70 12.23 -4.80
C ILE A 45 -5.61 11.28 -4.00
N SER A 46 -6.85 11.10 -4.47
CA SER A 46 -7.79 10.13 -3.91
C SER A 46 -7.53 8.74 -4.53
N ALA A 47 -6.52 8.03 -4.01
CA ALA A 47 -6.12 6.73 -4.53
C ALA A 47 -5.61 5.76 -3.46
N ILE A 48 -5.66 4.47 -3.81
CA ILE A 48 -5.10 3.37 -3.03
C ILE A 48 -4.08 2.64 -3.90
N ALA A 49 -2.87 2.47 -3.39
CA ALA A 49 -1.83 1.66 -4.01
C ALA A 49 -1.87 0.22 -3.50
N LEU A 50 -1.83 -0.73 -4.42
CA LEU A 50 -1.75 -2.17 -4.17
C LEU A 50 -0.36 -2.63 -4.58
N VAL A 51 0.49 -2.98 -3.61
CA VAL A 51 1.92 -3.24 -3.81
C VAL A 51 2.25 -4.65 -3.31
N PRO A 52 2.49 -5.62 -4.22
CA PRO A 52 2.87 -6.98 -3.84
C PRO A 52 4.23 -7.02 -3.12
N LEU A 53 4.36 -7.87 -2.09
CA LEU A 53 5.61 -8.11 -1.36
C LEU A 53 6.27 -9.40 -1.83
N CYS A 54 7.45 -9.30 -2.44
CA CYS A 54 8.20 -10.44 -2.98
C CYS A 54 7.33 -11.39 -3.84
N PRO A 55 6.61 -10.88 -4.87
CA PRO A 55 5.76 -11.73 -5.70
C PRO A 55 6.60 -12.77 -6.46
N HIS A 56 6.12 -14.01 -6.51
CA HIS A 56 6.80 -15.06 -7.28
C HIS A 56 6.65 -14.89 -8.80
N ALA A 57 5.56 -14.24 -9.25
CA ALA A 57 5.32 -13.98 -10.66
C ALA A 57 6.05 -12.71 -11.12
N LEU A 58 6.87 -12.82 -12.17
CA LEU A 58 7.65 -11.72 -12.73
C LEU A 58 6.80 -10.60 -13.37
N SER A 59 5.56 -10.90 -13.74
CA SER A 59 4.63 -9.95 -14.33
C SER A 59 3.95 -9.05 -13.31
N ASN A 60 4.06 -9.34 -12.01
CA ASN A 60 3.38 -8.54 -10.98
C ASN A 60 3.94 -7.11 -10.94
N ARG A 61 3.03 -6.15 -10.90
CA ARG A 61 3.34 -4.72 -10.80
C ARG A 61 2.45 -4.09 -9.73
N PRO A 62 2.94 -3.08 -9.01
CA PRO A 62 2.09 -2.22 -8.22
C PRO A 62 1.00 -1.60 -9.11
N ILE A 63 -0.23 -1.60 -8.63
CA ILE A 63 -1.35 -0.92 -9.30
C ILE A 63 -1.95 0.12 -8.36
N VAL A 64 -2.59 1.12 -8.96
CA VAL A 64 -3.25 2.21 -8.22
C VAL A 64 -4.70 2.24 -8.66
N VAL A 65 -5.60 2.20 -7.68
CA VAL A 65 -7.05 2.28 -7.89
C VAL A 65 -7.61 3.51 -7.19
N SER A 66 -8.86 3.89 -7.49
CA SER A 66 -9.50 4.99 -6.81
C SER A 66 -9.77 4.63 -5.35
N ASP A 67 -9.69 5.60 -4.45
CA ASP A 67 -10.13 5.41 -3.06
C ASP A 67 -11.64 5.20 -2.91
N ARG A 68 -12.41 5.35 -4.00
CA ARG A 68 -13.85 5.05 -4.05
C ARG A 68 -14.14 3.56 -4.27
N ASN A 69 -13.17 2.80 -4.76
CA ASN A 69 -13.36 1.38 -5.00
C ASN A 69 -13.35 0.61 -3.66
N GLU A 70 -14.16 -0.45 -3.57
CA GLU A 70 -14.02 -1.47 -2.52
C GLU A 70 -13.00 -2.50 -2.98
N ILE A 71 -12.01 -2.76 -2.13
CA ILE A 71 -10.99 -3.79 -2.37
C ILE A 71 -11.33 -4.98 -1.49
N GLU A 72 -11.43 -6.16 -2.09
CA GLU A 72 -11.60 -7.42 -1.37
C GLU A 72 -10.36 -8.30 -1.59
N ILE A 73 -9.78 -8.78 -0.49
CA ILE A 73 -8.68 -9.74 -0.49
C ILE A 73 -9.18 -11.02 0.16
N ARG A 74 -9.07 -12.15 -0.54
CA ARG A 74 -9.42 -13.46 0.03
C ARG A 74 -8.16 -14.26 0.27
N ILE A 75 -8.03 -14.82 1.46
CA ILE A 75 -6.92 -15.71 1.82
C ILE A 75 -7.23 -17.10 1.30
N VAL A 76 -6.62 -17.49 0.17
CA VAL A 76 -6.78 -18.82 -0.40
C VAL A 76 -6.00 -19.83 0.42
N TYR A 77 -4.74 -19.52 0.70
CA TYR A 77 -3.87 -20.37 1.50
C TYR A 77 -2.76 -19.57 2.19
N ALA A 78 -2.59 -19.80 3.48
CA ALA A 78 -1.48 -19.31 4.28
C ALA A 78 -1.20 -20.31 5.42
N THR A 79 0.07 -20.46 5.79
CA THR A 79 0.47 -21.21 6.98
C THR A 79 0.42 -20.34 8.24
N ASP A 80 0.82 -19.08 8.12
CA ASP A 80 0.67 -18.01 9.10
C ASP A 80 0.40 -16.73 8.31
N SER A 81 -0.70 -16.03 8.60
CA SER A 81 -1.09 -14.80 7.92
C SER A 81 -1.70 -13.84 8.91
N ARG A 82 -1.31 -12.56 8.81
CA ARG A 82 -1.81 -11.49 9.66
C ARG A 82 -2.02 -10.23 8.84
N ALA A 83 -3.07 -9.47 9.17
CA ALA A 83 -3.26 -8.13 8.69
C ALA A 83 -2.67 -7.14 9.70
N HIS A 84 -1.83 -6.22 9.22
CA HIS A 84 -1.27 -5.14 10.02
C HIS A 84 -1.84 -3.80 9.54
N PHE A 85 -2.33 -2.99 10.48
CA PHE A 85 -2.89 -1.66 10.22
C PHE A 85 -2.00 -0.61 10.88
N ASP A 86 -1.33 0.20 10.07
CA ASP A 86 -0.42 1.29 10.47
C ASP A 86 0.63 0.92 11.53
N GLY A 87 0.98 -0.37 11.63
CA GLY A 87 1.90 -0.90 12.64
C GLY A 87 1.35 -0.89 14.08
N GLN A 88 0.07 -0.59 14.27
CA GLN A 88 -0.56 -0.45 15.59
C GLN A 88 -1.48 -1.61 15.94
N LEU A 89 -2.26 -2.09 14.96
CA LEU A 89 -3.20 -3.19 15.13
C LEU A 89 -2.76 -4.36 14.27
N THR A 90 -2.79 -5.56 14.85
CA THR A 90 -2.52 -6.82 14.14
C THR A 90 -3.68 -7.78 14.36
N ILE A 91 -4.16 -8.40 13.29
CA ILE A 91 -5.25 -9.37 13.32
C ILE A 91 -4.77 -10.64 12.62
N ASP A 92 -4.90 -11.79 13.29
CA ASP A 92 -4.60 -13.08 12.68
C ASP A 92 -5.69 -13.46 11.66
N LEU A 93 -5.25 -13.99 10.52
CA LEU A 93 -6.09 -14.41 9.41
C LEU A 93 -5.96 -15.91 9.18
N LYS A 94 -7.04 -16.53 8.73
CA LYS A 94 -7.11 -17.95 8.38
C LYS A 94 -7.46 -18.14 6.90
N ASN A 95 -7.22 -19.35 6.41
CA ASN A 95 -7.65 -19.75 5.07
C ASN A 95 -9.17 -19.63 4.96
N GLY A 96 -9.63 -19.00 3.88
CA GLY A 96 -11.03 -18.68 3.63
C GLY A 96 -11.48 -17.32 4.18
N ASP A 97 -10.67 -16.64 5.00
CA ASP A 97 -11.02 -15.29 5.47
C ASP A 97 -10.97 -14.27 4.32
N GLY A 98 -11.86 -13.29 4.40
CA GLY A 98 -11.94 -12.16 3.47
C GLY A 98 -11.70 -10.84 4.19
N ILE A 99 -10.88 -9.98 3.60
CA ILE A 99 -10.60 -8.63 4.07
C ILE A 99 -11.24 -7.66 3.08
N ARG A 100 -12.13 -6.80 3.57
CA ARG A 100 -12.72 -5.72 2.77
C ARG A 100 -12.17 -4.38 3.21
N ILE A 101 -11.68 -3.62 2.25
CA ILE A 101 -11.03 -2.33 2.46
C ILE A 101 -11.79 -1.30 1.64
N ARG A 102 -12.26 -0.25 2.31
CA ARG A 102 -12.97 0.87 1.70
C ARG A 102 -12.53 2.16 2.37
N ARG A 103 -12.70 3.28 1.66
CA ARG A 103 -12.48 4.60 2.25
C ARG A 103 -13.40 4.80 3.48
N SER A 104 -12.80 5.30 4.56
CA SER A 104 -13.50 5.71 5.77
C SER A 104 -14.36 6.95 5.50
N GLU A 105 -15.51 7.05 6.17
CA GLU A 105 -16.33 8.26 6.21
C GLU A 105 -15.65 9.39 7.00
N TYR A 106 -14.70 9.03 7.89
CA TYR A 106 -13.93 9.97 8.68
C TYR A 106 -12.60 10.28 8.01
N THR A 107 -12.34 11.57 7.81
CA THR A 107 -11.08 12.08 7.24
C THR A 107 -10.25 12.81 8.29
N ILE A 108 -8.93 12.72 8.17
CA ILE A 108 -8.00 13.47 9.02
C ILE A 108 -7.71 14.83 8.36
N CYS A 109 -7.81 15.91 9.13
CA CYS A 109 -7.34 17.22 8.71
C CYS A 109 -5.90 17.42 9.17
N LEU A 110 -4.97 17.55 8.23
CA LEU A 110 -3.56 17.83 8.52
C LEU A 110 -3.30 19.33 8.38
N LEU A 111 -2.75 19.93 9.43
CA LEU A 111 -2.33 21.32 9.43
C LEU A 111 -0.88 21.43 9.02
N HIS A 112 -0.59 22.40 8.14
CA HIS A 112 0.74 22.68 7.67
C HIS A 112 1.16 24.11 8.04
N PRO A 113 2.40 24.32 8.49
CA PRO A 113 2.90 25.67 8.77
C PRO A 113 2.99 26.50 7.47
N PRO A 114 2.95 27.84 7.57
CA PRO A 114 3.20 28.71 6.43
C PRO A 114 4.53 28.37 5.75
N GLY A 115 4.52 28.30 4.41
CA GLY A 115 5.71 27.91 3.63
C GLY A 115 5.96 26.41 3.52
N TYR A 116 5.07 25.56 4.05
CA TYR A 116 5.17 24.11 3.86
C TYR A 116 5.20 23.74 2.37
N SER A 117 6.15 22.87 2.01
CA SER A 117 6.27 22.29 0.68
C SER A 117 6.47 20.79 0.79
N TYR A 118 5.48 20.03 0.33
CA TYR A 118 5.53 18.57 0.30
C TYR A 118 6.77 18.06 -0.44
N PHE A 119 7.07 18.59 -1.63
CA PHE A 119 8.22 18.16 -2.42
C PHE A 119 9.56 18.58 -1.80
N ALA A 120 9.63 19.71 -1.08
CA ALA A 120 10.85 20.06 -0.34
C ALA A 120 11.13 19.04 0.78
N MET A 121 10.09 18.67 1.54
CA MET A 121 10.18 17.63 2.57
C MET A 121 10.56 16.27 1.97
N LEU A 122 9.96 15.90 0.84
CA LEU A 122 10.28 14.64 0.16
C LEU A 122 11.73 14.59 -0.33
N ARG A 123 12.25 15.68 -0.94
CA ARG A 123 13.67 15.76 -1.34
C ARG A 123 14.60 15.61 -0.14
N GLN A 124 14.30 16.27 0.97
CA GLN A 124 15.09 16.18 2.19
C GLN A 124 15.08 14.76 2.78
N LYS A 125 13.92 14.10 2.82
CA LYS A 125 13.77 12.77 3.42
C LYS A 125 14.36 11.65 2.58
N LEU A 126 14.30 11.77 1.25
CA LEU A 126 14.80 10.76 0.32
C LEU A 126 16.20 11.07 -0.20
N HIS A 127 16.82 12.18 0.23
CA HIS A 127 18.07 12.69 -0.34
C HIS A 127 17.98 12.82 -1.87
N TRP A 128 16.80 13.19 -2.36
CA TRP A 128 16.47 13.09 -3.78
C TRP A 128 17.23 14.16 -4.54
N SER A 129 18.19 13.72 -5.37
CA SER A 129 19.13 14.56 -6.13
C SER A 129 20.32 15.11 -5.33
N GLU A 130 20.64 14.53 -4.16
CA GLU A 130 21.95 14.79 -3.55
C GLU A 130 23.06 14.25 -4.44
N ARG A 131 24.08 15.08 -4.68
CA ARG A 131 25.28 14.63 -5.40
C ARG A 131 26.01 13.62 -4.50
N PRO A 132 26.52 12.51 -5.06
CA PRO A 132 27.39 11.61 -4.30
C PRO A 132 28.51 12.43 -3.66
N LYS A 133 28.77 12.23 -2.37
CA LYS A 133 29.92 12.84 -1.71
C LYS A 133 31.17 12.24 -2.35
N GLU A 134 31.94 13.06 -3.08
CA GLU A 134 33.28 12.67 -3.54
C GLU A 134 34.12 12.27 -2.30
N HIS A 135 34.68 11.06 -2.33
CA HIS A 135 35.62 10.56 -1.32
C HIS A 135 37.05 10.85 -1.77
#